data_AF-L1LAP8-F1
#
_entry.id   AF-L1LAP8-F1
#
_cell.length_a   1.000
_cell.length_b   1.000
_cell.length_c   1.000
_cell.angle_alpha   90.00
_cell.angle_beta   90.00
_cell.angle_gamma   90.00
#
_symmetry.space_group_name_H-M   'P 1'
#
loop_
_entity.id
_entity.type
_entity.pdbx_description
1 polymer ?
#
loop_
_entity_poly.entity_id
_entity_poly.type
_entity_poly.pdbx_seq_one_letter_code
_entity_poly.pdbx_strand_id
1 'polypeptide(L)'
;MVGESREDASLNIGHPSRLICKSFDYTFAGNAVQLIVPNKGVSVSKLMNGSEEVWTAEEEEAFDHAEIYLNRDGRAELAVLILRTSSGLSRRDYARDENGWAVCDNSEDKMLSLVVITQCISNFELDLSASSDTKECTIFQVELLGVTTKHFYPKPGHVSSRLMMVQ
;
A
#
# COMPACT_ATOMS: atom_id res chain seq x y z
N MET A 1 -11.88 26.05 -25.51
CA MET A 1 -12.27 24.74 -24.96
C MET A 1 -11.92 24.82 -23.49
N VAL A 2 -12.91 24.96 -22.62
CA VAL A 2 -12.71 25.17 -21.17
C VAL A 2 -12.21 23.86 -20.60
N GLY A 3 -10.98 23.86 -20.08
CA GLY A 3 -10.44 22.70 -19.38
C GLY A 3 -11.24 22.48 -18.12
N GLU A 4 -11.92 21.35 -18.02
CA GLU A 4 -12.48 20.87 -16.76
C GLU A 4 -11.30 20.76 -15.78
N SER A 5 -11.25 21.64 -14.78
CA SER A 5 -10.40 21.44 -13.62
C SER A 5 -10.94 20.19 -12.93
N ARG A 6 -10.30 19.05 -13.13
CA ARG A 6 -10.50 17.90 -12.25
C ARG A 6 -10.18 18.40 -10.84
N GLU A 7 -11.17 18.45 -9.97
CA GLU A 7 -10.92 18.67 -8.56
C GLU A 7 -10.06 17.49 -8.07
N ASP A 8 -8.88 17.79 -7.56
CA ASP A 8 -8.01 16.77 -6.98
C ASP A 8 -8.69 16.17 -5.74
N ALA A 9 -8.65 14.85 -5.62
CA ALA A 9 -9.33 14.14 -4.55
C ALA A 9 -8.49 14.09 -3.27
N SER A 10 -9.17 14.21 -2.12
CA SER A 10 -8.63 13.78 -0.83
C SER A 10 -8.94 12.30 -0.61
N LEU A 11 -7.91 11.50 -0.39
CA LEU A 11 -8.04 10.06 -0.14
C LEU A 11 -7.88 9.76 1.35
N ASN A 12 -8.84 9.04 1.94
CA ASN A 12 -8.74 8.61 3.33
C ASN A 12 -8.10 7.22 3.43
N ILE A 13 -6.94 7.10 4.08
CA ILE A 13 -6.19 5.86 4.24
C ILE A 13 -6.79 4.93 5.31
N GLY A 14 -7.51 5.47 6.29
CA GLY A 14 -8.21 4.68 7.31
C GLY A 14 -9.51 4.06 6.78
N HIS A 15 -10.14 4.72 5.81
CA HIS A 15 -11.35 4.25 5.14
C HIS A 15 -11.29 4.51 3.62
N PRO A 16 -10.50 3.73 2.86
CA PRO A 16 -10.34 3.91 1.43
C PRO A 16 -11.67 3.73 0.68
N SER A 17 -12.07 4.74 -0.10
CA SER A 17 -13.30 4.69 -0.88
C SER A 17 -13.06 4.05 -2.25
N ARG A 18 -13.81 2.98 -2.53
CA ARG A 18 -13.78 2.28 -3.83
C ARG A 18 -14.11 3.17 -5.04
N LEU A 19 -14.74 4.32 -4.81
CA LEU A 19 -15.02 5.30 -5.86
C LEU A 19 -13.75 5.95 -6.41
N ILE A 20 -12.74 6.15 -5.55
CA ILE A 20 -11.52 6.90 -5.90
C ILE A 20 -10.25 6.05 -5.89
N CYS A 21 -10.25 4.89 -5.24
CA CYS A 21 -9.09 4.01 -5.17
C CYS A 21 -9.44 2.52 -5.10
N LYS A 22 -8.42 1.69 -5.30
CA LYS A 22 -8.38 0.28 -4.91
C LYS A 22 -7.54 0.15 -3.64
N SER A 23 -7.92 -0.78 -2.77
CA SER A 23 -7.13 -1.16 -1.61
C SER A 23 -6.97 -2.67 -1.53
N PHE A 24 -5.80 -3.12 -1.07
CA PHE A 24 -5.45 -4.53 -0.95
C PHE A 24 -4.71 -4.76 0.37
N ASP A 25 -5.25 -5.65 1.21
CA ASP A 25 -4.60 -6.04 2.47
C ASP A 25 -3.72 -7.28 2.24
N TYR A 26 -2.47 -7.23 2.68
CA TYR A 26 -1.52 -8.34 2.58
C TYR A 26 -0.55 -8.37 3.76
N THR A 27 0.25 -9.43 3.83
CA THR A 27 1.34 -9.54 4.81
C THR A 27 2.67 -9.63 4.08
N PHE A 28 3.65 -8.85 4.55
CA PHE A 28 5.01 -8.89 4.01
C PHE A 28 6.03 -8.75 5.13
N ALA A 29 7.00 -9.66 5.19
CA ALA A 29 8.03 -9.69 6.24
C ALA A 29 7.48 -9.59 7.69
N GLY A 30 6.30 -10.18 7.93
CA GLY A 30 5.62 -10.14 9.23
C GLY A 30 4.83 -8.87 9.53
N ASN A 31 4.76 -7.91 8.59
CA ASN A 31 3.93 -6.71 8.72
C ASN A 31 2.56 -6.90 8.06
N ALA A 32 1.51 -6.39 8.71
CA ALA A 32 0.22 -6.18 8.07
C ALA A 32 0.27 -4.87 7.27
N VAL A 33 0.01 -4.95 5.97
CA VAL A 33 0.12 -3.81 5.05
C VAL A 33 -1.15 -3.70 4.22
N GLN A 34 -1.63 -2.47 4.03
CA GLN A 34 -2.66 -2.14 3.06
C GLN A 34 -2.05 -1.30 1.94
N LEU A 35 -2.04 -1.83 0.71
CA LEU A 35 -1.68 -1.07 -0.48
C LEU A 35 -2.90 -0.27 -0.94
N ILE A 36 -2.73 1.02 -1.17
CA ILE A 36 -3.76 1.92 -1.68
C ILE A 36 -3.28 2.52 -3.01
N VAL A 37 -4.10 2.35 -4.04
CA VAL A 37 -3.81 2.83 -5.40
C VAL A 37 -5.00 3.61 -5.94
N PRO A 38 -4.86 4.87 -6.37
CA PRO A 38 -5.93 5.63 -7.00
C PRO A 38 -6.50 4.89 -8.23
N ASN A 39 -7.79 5.09 -8.48
CA ASN A 39 -8.41 4.61 -9.71
C ASN A 39 -7.84 5.36 -10.91
N LYS A 40 -7.81 4.71 -12.07
CA LYS A 40 -7.29 5.31 -13.30
C LYS A 40 -8.00 6.64 -13.60
N GLY A 41 -7.21 7.71 -13.75
CA GLY A 41 -7.71 9.05 -14.02
C GLY A 41 -8.14 9.84 -12.79
N VAL A 42 -8.01 9.31 -11.58
CA VAL A 42 -8.15 10.05 -10.32
C VAL A 42 -6.79 10.63 -9.95
N SER A 43 -6.74 11.96 -9.79
CA SER A 43 -5.61 12.66 -9.18
C SER A 43 -5.88 12.82 -7.69
N VAL A 44 -4.89 12.48 -6.86
CA VAL A 44 -4.97 12.64 -5.41
C VAL A 44 -3.95 13.68 -5.00
N SER A 45 -4.41 14.77 -4.38
CA SER A 45 -3.56 15.84 -3.87
C SER A 45 -3.43 15.81 -2.35
N LYS A 46 -4.22 14.97 -1.66
CA LYS A 46 -4.18 14.83 -0.20
C LYS A 46 -4.42 13.42 0.26
N LEU A 47 -3.65 12.99 1.26
CA LEU A 47 -3.94 11.81 2.06
C LEU A 47 -4.39 12.21 3.46
N MET A 48 -5.49 11.61 3.92
CA MET A 48 -6.10 11.84 5.21
C MET A 48 -6.19 10.52 5.99
N ASN A 49 -6.12 10.58 7.32
CA ASN A 49 -6.54 9.48 8.19
C ASN A 49 -7.67 9.97 9.09
N GLY A 50 -8.92 9.66 8.72
CA GLY A 50 -10.08 10.31 9.32
C GLY A 50 -10.06 11.82 9.04
N SER A 51 -9.94 12.64 10.08
CA SER A 51 -9.81 14.10 9.99
C SER A 51 -8.37 14.61 10.01
N GLU A 52 -7.39 13.74 10.23
CA GLU A 52 -5.97 14.12 10.30
C GLU A 52 -5.37 14.14 8.89
N GLU A 53 -4.68 15.23 8.53
CA GLU A 53 -3.91 15.29 7.29
C GLU A 53 -2.61 14.50 7.47
N VAL A 54 -2.32 13.60 6.53
CA VAL A 54 -1.08 12.81 6.50
C VAL A 54 -0.09 13.44 5.52
N TRP A 55 -0.58 13.81 4.35
CA TRP A 55 0.22 14.38 3.27
C TRP A 55 -0.63 15.28 2.39
N THR A 56 -0.01 16.34 1.87
CA THR A 56 -0.55 17.20 0.82
C THR A 56 0.50 17.33 -0.28
N ALA A 57 0.07 17.29 -1.54
CA ALA A 57 0.93 17.43 -2.71
C ALA A 57 1.59 18.82 -2.76
N GLU A 58 2.87 18.84 -3.12
CA GLU A 58 3.57 20.03 -3.54
C GLU A 58 3.45 20.22 -5.05
N GLU A 59 3.96 21.35 -5.55
CA GLU A 59 3.97 21.63 -6.98
C GLU A 59 4.77 20.55 -7.73
N GLU A 60 4.26 20.12 -8.90
CA GLU A 60 4.85 19.06 -9.73
C GLU A 60 4.84 17.63 -9.14
N GLU A 61 4.16 17.41 -8.02
CA GLU A 61 4.04 16.09 -7.43
C GLU A 61 2.71 15.42 -7.73
N ALA A 62 2.77 14.16 -8.15
CA ALA A 62 1.61 13.32 -8.34
C ALA A 62 1.71 12.07 -7.47
N PHE A 63 0.67 11.83 -6.67
CA PHE A 63 0.53 10.60 -5.89
C PHE A 63 0.34 9.38 -6.80
N ASP A 64 1.19 8.35 -6.66
CA ASP A 64 1.04 7.09 -7.40
C ASP A 64 0.35 6.03 -6.54
N HIS A 65 0.92 5.69 -5.38
CA HIS A 65 0.33 4.76 -4.42
C HIS A 65 0.93 4.94 -3.01
N ALA A 66 0.29 4.31 -2.03
CA ALA A 66 0.81 4.23 -0.67
C ALA A 66 0.76 2.80 -0.13
N GLU A 67 1.78 2.42 0.62
CA GLU A 67 1.78 1.24 1.48
C GLU A 67 1.54 1.68 2.93
N ILE A 68 0.44 1.24 3.52
CA ILE A 68 0.02 1.61 4.87
C ILE A 68 0.29 0.45 5.80
N TYR A 69 1.23 0.61 6.73
CA TYR A 69 1.58 -0.38 7.73
C TYR A 69 0.68 -0.22 8.95
N LEU A 70 0.11 -1.35 9.38
CA LEU A 70 -0.91 -1.41 10.41
C LEU A 70 -0.33 -2.00 11.70
N ASN A 71 -0.77 -1.49 12.86
CA ASN A 71 -0.54 -2.16 14.13
C ASN A 71 -1.47 -3.38 14.32
N ARG A 72 -1.31 -4.06 15.45
CA ARG A 72 -2.08 -5.26 15.81
C ARG A 72 -3.60 -5.03 15.92
N ASP A 73 -4.01 -3.78 16.12
CA ASP A 73 -5.43 -3.40 16.17
C ASP A 73 -5.99 -3.04 14.77
N GLY A 74 -5.17 -3.16 13.71
CA GLY A 74 -5.53 -2.78 12.35
C GLY A 74 -5.51 -1.27 12.10
N ARG A 75 -4.86 -0.47 12.97
CA ARG A 75 -4.76 0.99 12.80
C ARG A 75 -3.47 1.36 12.06
N ALA A 76 -3.56 2.33 11.16
CA ALA A 76 -2.42 2.85 10.41
C ALA A 76 -1.41 3.56 11.32
N GLU A 77 -0.14 3.18 11.20
CA GLU A 77 0.98 3.67 12.02
C GLU A 77 2.13 4.23 11.19
N LEU A 78 2.26 3.79 9.93
CA LEU A 78 3.26 4.25 8.98
C LEU A 78 2.65 4.23 7.57
N ALA A 79 2.83 5.31 6.83
CA ALA A 79 2.43 5.44 5.45
C ALA A 79 3.68 5.70 4.61
N VAL A 80 3.98 4.80 3.69
CA VAL A 80 5.07 4.93 2.72
C VAL A 80 4.45 5.32 1.39
N LEU A 81 4.69 6.55 0.94
CA LEU A 81 4.14 7.11 -0.28
C LEU A 81 5.16 7.00 -1.41
N ILE A 82 4.69 6.56 -2.57
CA ILE A 82 5.42 6.67 -3.83
C ILE A 82 4.77 7.77 -4.67
N LEU A 83 5.60 8.74 -5.04
CA LEU A 83 5.22 9.93 -5.77
C LEU A 83 5.96 9.99 -7.10
N ARG A 84 5.33 10.61 -8.09
CA ARG A 84 5.98 10.99 -9.34
C ARG A 84 6.25 12.48 -9.32
N THR A 85 7.46 12.84 -9.72
CA THR A 85 7.94 14.21 -9.82
C THR A 85 8.53 14.43 -11.21
N SER A 86 8.83 15.67 -11.55
CA SER A 86 9.57 16.01 -12.78
C SER A 86 10.97 15.36 -12.84
N SER A 87 11.56 15.04 -11.69
CA SER A 87 12.87 14.39 -11.55
C SER A 87 12.82 12.85 -11.49
N GLY A 88 11.64 12.24 -11.46
CA GLY A 88 11.47 10.79 -11.43
C GLY A 88 10.51 10.32 -10.34
N LEU A 89 10.90 9.26 -9.62
CA LEU A 89 10.13 8.76 -8.49
C LEU A 89 10.71 9.30 -7.19
N SER A 90 9.83 9.71 -6.30
CA SER A 90 10.15 10.12 -4.93
C SER A 90 9.42 9.23 -3.94
N ARG A 91 10.08 8.97 -2.80
CA ARG A 91 9.49 8.27 -1.67
C ARG A 91 9.38 9.24 -0.50
N ARG A 92 8.22 9.29 0.15
CA ARG A 92 8.04 10.00 1.42
C ARG A 92 7.31 9.14 2.42
N ASP A 93 7.84 9.11 3.63
CA ASP A 93 7.34 8.25 4.69
C ASP A 93 6.80 9.12 5.81
N TYR A 94 5.64 8.74 6.34
CA TYR A 94 4.97 9.43 7.44
C TYR A 94 4.65 8.43 8.53
N ALA A 95 5.03 8.70 9.76
CA ALA A 95 4.71 7.86 10.91
C ALA A 95 3.74 8.58 11.83
N ARG A 96 2.87 7.80 12.46
CA ARG A 96 2.01 8.28 13.54
C ARG A 96 2.78 8.27 14.85
N ASP A 97 2.70 9.37 15.58
CA ASP A 97 3.15 9.53 16.95
C ASP A 97 2.02 10.13 17.83
N GLU A 98 2.38 10.57 19.04
CA GLU A 98 1.44 11.17 20.00
C GLU A 98 0.86 12.53 19.54
N ASN A 99 1.53 13.22 18.62
CA ASN A 99 1.15 14.53 18.08
C ASN A 99 0.45 14.43 16.72
N GLY A 100 0.34 13.23 16.14
CA GLY A 100 -0.33 12.98 14.87
C GLY A 100 0.61 12.36 13.84
N TRP A 101 0.45 12.74 12.58
CA TRP A 101 1.29 12.26 11.48
C TRP A 101 2.44 13.23 11.22
N ALA A 102 3.65 12.71 11.14
CA ALA A 102 4.85 13.47 10.85
C ALA A 102 5.75 12.72 9.86
N VAL A 103 6.61 13.46 9.15
CA VAL A 103 7.64 12.87 8.28
C VAL A 103 8.51 11.92 9.09
N CYS A 104 8.79 10.74 8.54
CA CYS A 104 9.53 9.66 9.18
C CYS A 104 10.80 9.35 8.41
N ASP A 105 11.94 9.82 8.92
CA ASP A 105 13.25 9.53 8.32
C ASP A 105 13.77 8.12 8.63
N ASN A 106 13.15 7.43 9.60
CA ASN A 106 13.55 6.10 10.05
C ASN A 106 12.37 5.11 9.98
N SER A 107 11.82 4.96 8.78
CA SER A 107 10.69 4.08 8.54
C SER A 107 11.04 2.60 8.72
N GLU A 108 12.30 2.21 8.51
CA GLU A 108 12.76 0.83 8.71
C GLU A 108 12.58 0.38 10.17
N ASP A 109 13.02 1.18 11.14
CA ASP A 109 12.80 0.87 12.56
C ASP A 109 11.32 0.86 12.92
N LYS A 110 10.52 1.78 12.35
CA LYS A 110 9.07 1.77 12.54
C LYS A 110 8.43 0.51 11.96
N MET A 111 8.83 0.05 10.76
CA MET A 111 8.36 -1.23 10.19
C MET A 111 8.74 -2.40 11.10
N LEU A 112 9.97 -2.46 11.59
CA LEU A 112 10.41 -3.52 12.52
C LEU A 112 9.58 -3.54 13.81
N SER A 113 9.21 -2.36 14.32
CA SER A 113 8.35 -2.24 15.51
C SER A 113 6.92 -2.79 15.31
N LEU A 114 6.45 -2.88 14.07
CA LEU A 114 5.10 -3.32 13.71
C LEU A 114 5.03 -4.82 13.38
N VAL A 115 6.17 -5.51 13.29
CA VAL A 115 6.25 -6.93 12.95
C VAL A 115 5.46 -7.79 13.96
N VAL A 116 4.66 -8.69 13.41
CA VAL A 116 3.94 -9.74 14.14
C VAL A 116 4.56 -11.09 13.80
N ILE A 117 5.30 -11.65 14.76
CA ILE A 117 5.88 -12.99 14.64
C ILE A 117 4.76 -14.02 14.65
N THR A 118 4.66 -14.80 13.58
CA THR A 118 3.66 -15.87 13.41
C THR A 118 4.37 -17.22 13.35
N GLN A 119 3.80 -18.24 13.99
CA GLN A 119 4.33 -19.60 13.90
C GLN A 119 4.12 -20.16 12.49
N CYS A 120 5.09 -20.95 12.01
CA CYS A 120 4.93 -21.66 10.74
C CYS A 120 3.85 -22.73 10.87
N ILE A 121 2.86 -22.66 9.98
CA ILE A 121 1.71 -23.58 9.90
C ILE A 121 1.97 -24.60 8.79
N SER A 122 2.40 -24.14 7.61
CA SER A 122 2.60 -25.03 6.46
C SER A 122 3.49 -24.42 5.39
N ASN A 123 4.09 -25.31 4.59
CA ASN A 123 4.72 -24.95 3.33
C ASN A 123 3.73 -25.18 2.18
N PHE A 124 3.82 -24.38 1.12
CA PHE A 124 3.03 -24.56 -0.08
C PHE A 124 3.85 -24.32 -1.36
N GLU A 125 3.30 -24.74 -2.50
CA GLU A 125 3.82 -24.42 -3.83
C GLU A 125 3.06 -23.21 -4.39
N LEU A 126 3.80 -22.20 -4.84
CA LEU A 126 3.20 -21.00 -5.42
C LEU A 126 2.86 -21.24 -6.89
N ASP A 127 1.57 -21.30 -7.19
CA ASP A 127 1.04 -21.33 -8.56
C ASP A 127 0.96 -19.90 -9.12
N LEU A 128 1.81 -19.59 -10.10
CA LEU A 128 1.83 -18.27 -10.75
C LEU A 128 0.63 -18.05 -11.68
N SER A 129 -0.07 -19.11 -12.07
CA SER A 129 -1.28 -19.03 -12.88
C SER A 129 -2.51 -18.61 -12.07
N ALA A 130 -2.53 -18.87 -10.76
CA ALA A 130 -3.63 -18.53 -9.86
C ALA A 130 -4.02 -17.04 -9.94
N SER A 131 -5.28 -16.74 -10.26
CA SER A 131 -5.77 -15.37 -10.52
C SER A 131 -6.48 -14.72 -9.33
N SER A 132 -6.62 -15.45 -8.23
CA SER A 132 -7.32 -15.02 -7.03
C SER A 132 -6.67 -15.66 -5.81
N ASP A 133 -6.92 -15.08 -4.64
CA ASP A 133 -6.54 -15.62 -3.35
C ASP A 133 -6.68 -17.15 -3.24
N THR A 134 -5.65 -17.76 -2.65
CA THR A 134 -5.72 -19.14 -2.15
C THR A 134 -5.87 -19.12 -0.63
N LYS A 135 -5.93 -20.31 -0.03
CA LYS A 135 -5.91 -20.44 1.42
C LYS A 135 -4.60 -19.91 2.02
N GLU A 136 -3.49 -20.09 1.31
CA GLU A 136 -2.13 -19.80 1.77
C GLU A 136 -1.57 -18.47 1.26
N CYS A 137 -2.17 -17.85 0.24
CA CYS A 137 -1.62 -16.68 -0.43
C CYS A 137 -2.69 -15.65 -0.80
N THR A 138 -2.41 -14.38 -0.51
CA THR A 138 -3.15 -13.24 -1.03
C THR A 138 -2.62 -12.91 -2.43
N ILE A 139 -3.52 -12.81 -3.41
CA ILE A 139 -3.18 -12.60 -4.82
C ILE A 139 -4.05 -11.50 -5.39
N PHE A 140 -3.40 -10.48 -5.94
CA PHE A 140 -4.09 -9.38 -6.61
C PHE A 140 -3.27 -8.83 -7.76
N GLN A 141 -3.94 -8.10 -8.65
CA GLN A 141 -3.32 -7.43 -9.79
C GLN A 141 -3.73 -5.97 -9.82
N VAL A 142 -2.74 -5.08 -9.95
CA VAL A 142 -2.95 -3.64 -9.99
C VAL A 142 -1.89 -2.97 -10.86
N GLU A 143 -2.24 -1.84 -11.47
CA GLU A 143 -1.29 -1.01 -12.21
C GLU A 143 -0.53 -0.14 -11.21
N LEU A 144 0.76 -0.40 -11.05
CA LEU A 144 1.68 0.43 -10.28
C LEU A 144 2.67 1.02 -11.25
N LEU A 145 2.93 2.32 -11.14
CA LEU A 145 3.91 2.98 -11.97
C LEU A 145 3.65 2.87 -13.50
N GLY A 146 2.42 2.57 -13.93
CA GLY A 146 2.04 2.34 -15.33
C GLY A 146 2.28 0.91 -15.83
N VAL A 147 2.71 0.00 -14.93
CA VAL A 147 2.91 -1.41 -15.22
C VAL A 147 1.88 -2.23 -14.44
N THR A 148 1.17 -3.09 -15.16
CA THR A 148 0.27 -4.06 -14.53
C THR A 148 1.11 -5.13 -13.83
N THR A 149 1.06 -5.14 -12.51
CA THR A 149 1.83 -6.06 -11.66
C THR A 149 0.88 -7.03 -10.96
N LYS A 150 1.21 -8.31 -10.99
CA LYS A 150 0.51 -9.37 -10.25
C LYS A 150 1.32 -9.69 -9.00
N HIS A 151 0.69 -9.53 -7.84
CA HIS A 151 1.31 -9.67 -6.53
C HIS A 151 0.91 -10.99 -5.89
N PHE A 152 1.87 -11.61 -5.20
CA PHE A 152 1.68 -12.84 -4.45
C PHE A 152 2.30 -12.67 -3.06
N TYR A 153 1.47 -12.65 -2.03
CA TYR A 153 1.91 -12.51 -0.64
C TYR A 153 1.43 -13.70 0.18
N PRO A 154 2.34 -14.57 0.67
CA PRO A 154 1.96 -15.62 1.61
C PRO A 154 1.21 -15.05 2.82
N LYS A 155 0.10 -15.68 3.18
CA LYS A 155 -0.67 -15.35 4.38
C LYS A 155 0.15 -15.75 5.63
N PRO A 156 -0.09 -15.10 6.79
CA PRO A 156 0.66 -15.38 8.01
C PRO A 156 0.74 -16.89 8.34
N GLY A 157 1.95 -17.36 8.64
CA GLY A 157 2.23 -18.77 8.94
C GLY A 157 2.41 -19.68 7.71
N HIS A 158 2.28 -19.17 6.49
CA HIS A 158 2.52 -19.95 5.27
C HIS A 158 3.84 -19.54 4.62
N VAL A 159 4.61 -20.53 4.17
CA VAL A 159 5.89 -20.32 3.48
C VAL A 159 5.83 -20.94 2.09
N SER A 160 6.06 -20.13 1.05
CA SER A 160 6.26 -20.66 -0.29
C SER A 160 7.61 -21.35 -0.37
N SER A 161 7.61 -22.63 -0.74
CA SER A 161 8.83 -23.44 -0.80
C SER A 161 9.31 -23.67 -2.23
N ARG A 162 8.43 -23.54 -3.23
CA ARG A 162 8.69 -23.80 -4.65
C ARG A 162 7.74 -22.97 -5.53
N LEU A 163 8.18 -22.72 -6.76
CA LEU A 163 7.35 -22.14 -7.82
C LEU A 163 6.80 -23.26 -8.70
N MET A 164 5.51 -23.22 -9.00
CA MET A 164 4.90 -24.04 -10.04
C MET A 164 4.77 -23.20 -11.30
N MET A 165 5.48 -23.60 -12.37
CA MET A 165 5.30 -23.05 -13.71
C MET A 165 4.51 -24.05 -14.53
N VAL A 166 3.39 -23.63 -15.10
CA VAL A 166 2.63 -24.45 -16.05
C VAL A 166 3.36 -24.40 -17.40
N GLN A 167 3.73 -25.57 -17.92
CA GLN A 167 4.29 -25.76 -19.28
C GLN A 167 3.20 -25.66 -20.34
#